data_AF-A0A0A1MV23-F1
#
_entry.id   AF-A0A0A1MV23-F1
#
_cell.length_a   1.000
_cell.length_b   1.000
_cell.length_c   1.000
_cell.angle_alpha   90.00
_cell.angle_beta   90.00
_cell.angle_gamma   90.00
#
_symmetry.space_group_name_H-M   'P 1'
#
loop_
_entity.id
_entity.type
_entity.pdbx_description
1 polymer ?
#
loop_
_entity_poly.entity_id
_entity_poly.type
_entity_poly.pdbx_seq_one_letter_code
_entity_poly.pdbx_strand_id
1 'polypeptide(L)'
;MKIFQSILSGFCFVMIYVLIILCAPLILTLLHLLGLPQHASIFGSGLFEMETSQGGFYSQISLLGCFLSFFTGAIFYYILYPIKEKRRK
;
A
#
# COMPACT_ATOMS: atom_id res chain seq x y z
N MET A 1 4.55 -25.50 2.07
CA MET A 1 4.17 -24.28 2.85
C MET A 1 4.79 -22.97 2.35
N LYS A 2 5.83 -22.97 1.48
CA LYS A 2 6.50 -21.75 1.01
C LYS A 2 5.60 -20.81 0.17
N ILE A 3 4.71 -21.40 -0.63
CA ILE A 3 3.76 -20.66 -1.47
C ILE A 3 2.72 -19.92 -0.61
N PHE A 4 2.19 -20.57 0.42
CA PHE A 4 1.28 -19.95 1.39
C PHE A 4 1.91 -18.77 2.12
N GLN A 5 3.20 -18.88 2.50
CA GLN A 5 3.92 -17.76 3.13
C GLN A 5 4.12 -16.58 2.17
N SER A 6 4.36 -16.85 0.88
CA SER A 6 4.43 -15.79 -0.13
C SER A 6 3.09 -15.08 -0.32
N ILE A 7 1.98 -15.84 -0.36
CA ILE A 7 0.62 -15.28 -0.48
C ILE A 7 0.28 -14.44 0.76
N LEU A 8 0.60 -14.94 1.96
CA LEU A 8 0.40 -14.20 3.21
C LEU A 8 1.22 -12.89 3.24
N SER A 9 2.46 -12.93 2.75
CA SER A 9 3.30 -11.73 2.62
C SER A 9 2.68 -10.72 1.65
N GLY A 10 2.22 -11.17 0.48
CA GLY A 10 1.50 -10.34 -0.47
C GLY A 10 0.27 -9.68 0.17
N PHE A 11 -0.55 -10.44 0.87
CA PHE A 11 -1.74 -9.93 1.56
C PHE A 11 -1.40 -8.92 2.67
N CYS A 12 -0.31 -9.16 3.41
CA CYS A 12 0.16 -8.23 4.43
C CYS A 12 0.54 -6.86 3.83
N PHE A 13 1.20 -6.85 2.67
CA PHE A 13 1.49 -5.61 1.95
C PHE A 13 0.24 -4.89 1.44
N VAL A 14 -0.78 -5.62 0.97
CA VAL A 14 -2.08 -5.02 0.61
C VAL A 14 -2.72 -4.37 1.83
N MET A 15 -2.71 -5.03 2.98
CA MET A 15 -3.25 -4.47 4.22
C MET A 15 -2.50 -3.20 4.65
N ILE A 16 -1.17 -3.20 4.55
CA ILE A 16 -0.35 -2.00 4.83
C ILE A 16 -0.69 -0.88 3.85
N TYR A 17 -0.83 -1.19 2.56
CA TYR A 17 -1.21 -0.21 1.54
C TYR A 17 -2.55 0.46 1.84
N VAL A 18 -3.58 -0.35 2.16
CA VAL A 18 -4.90 0.15 2.55
C VAL A 18 -4.81 1.00 3.81
N LEU A 19 -4.05 0.54 4.82
CA LEU A 19 -3.86 1.27 6.07
C LEU A 19 -3.22 2.64 5.84
N ILE A 20 -2.18 2.71 4.99
CA ILE A 20 -1.50 3.97 4.66
C ILE A 20 -2.48 4.94 4.01
N ILE A 21 -3.24 4.51 3.01
CA ILE A 21 -4.19 5.39 2.31
C ILE A 21 -5.29 5.89 3.24
N LEU A 22 -5.70 5.07 4.21
CA LEU A 22 -6.74 5.44 5.17
C LEU A 22 -6.21 6.37 6.27
N CYS A 23 -4.97 6.15 6.73
CA CYS A 23 -4.34 6.98 7.76
C CYS A 23 -3.72 8.28 7.21
N ALA A 24 -3.24 8.31 5.97
CA ALA A 24 -2.61 9.47 5.35
C ALA A 24 -3.47 10.75 5.41
N PRO A 25 -4.76 10.75 4.98
CA PRO A 25 -5.59 11.95 5.06
C PRO A 25 -5.85 12.37 6.51
N LEU A 26 -5.87 11.43 7.46
CA LEU A 26 -6.06 11.71 8.89
C LEU A 26 -4.84 12.45 9.46
N ILE A 27 -3.63 12.02 9.09
CA ILE A 27 -2.37 12.69 9.46
C ILE A 27 -2.29 14.07 8.80
N LEU A 28 -2.64 14.19 7.52
CA LEU A 28 -2.66 15.48 6.80
C LEU A 28 -3.63 16.48 7.44
N THR A 29 -4.81 16.01 7.85
CA THR A 29 -5.80 16.83 8.56
C THR A 29 -5.26 17.31 9.92
N LEU A 30 -4.58 16.45 10.68
CA LEU A 30 -3.94 16.83 11.95
C LEU A 30 -2.84 17.89 11.76
N LEU A 31 -2.13 17.86 10.63
CA LEU A 31 -1.10 18.84 10.27
C LEU A 31 -1.67 20.14 9.68
N HIS A 32 -3.00 20.30 9.61
CA HIS A 32 -3.67 21.45 8.97
C HIS A 32 -3.30 21.66 7.49
N LEU A 33 -2.79 20.61 6.82
CA LEU A 33 -2.51 20.60 5.38
C LEU A 33 -3.80 20.26 4.64
N LEU A 34 -4.61 21.29 4.40
CA LEU A 34 -5.92 21.19 3.75
C LEU A 34 -5.84 21.54 2.26
N GLY A 35 -6.66 20.88 1.43
CA GLY A 35 -6.88 21.25 0.04
C GLY A 35 -5.80 20.78 -0.93
N LEU A 36 -4.96 19.82 -0.54
CA LEU A 36 -3.97 19.20 -1.43
C LEU A 36 -4.55 17.92 -2.04
N PRO A 37 -5.00 17.94 -3.31
CA PRO A 37 -5.38 16.71 -4.00
C PRO A 37 -4.12 15.87 -4.22
N GLN A 38 -4.08 14.69 -3.61
CA GLN A 38 -3.00 13.74 -3.84
C GLN A 38 -3.55 12.55 -4.62
N HIS A 39 -3.09 12.44 -5.86
CA HIS A 39 -3.38 11.31 -6.73
C HIS A 39 -2.06 10.70 -7.18
N ALA A 40 -2.01 9.38 -7.24
CA ALA A 40 -0.94 8.66 -7.89
C ALA A 40 -1.52 7.86 -9.05
N SER A 41 -0.93 8.00 -10.23
CA SER A 41 -1.27 7.19 -11.39
C SER A 41 -0.02 6.51 -11.94
N ILE A 42 -0.19 5.28 -12.42
CA ILE A 42 0.83 4.52 -13.13
C ILE A 42 0.24 4.09 -14.47
N PHE A 43 0.93 4.42 -15.56
CA PHE A 43 0.47 4.14 -16.94
C PHE A 43 -0.96 4.63 -17.24
N GLY A 44 -1.33 5.81 -16.73
CA GLY A 44 -2.67 6.39 -16.90
C GLY A 44 -3.78 5.73 -16.06
N SER A 45 -3.46 4.69 -15.28
CA SER A 45 -4.39 4.09 -14.31
C SER A 45 -4.14 4.64 -12.91
N GLY A 46 -5.20 5.13 -12.25
CA GLY A 46 -5.13 5.60 -10.86
C GLY A 46 -4.79 4.45 -9.90
N LEU A 47 -3.87 4.71 -8.98
CA LEU A 47 -3.51 3.82 -7.87
C LEU A 47 -4.31 4.16 -6.62
N PHE A 48 -4.27 5.44 -6.25
CA PHE A 48 -5.05 6.00 -5.16
C PHE A 48 -5.34 7.46 -5.46
N GLU A 49 -6.42 7.93 -4.88
CA GLU A 49 -6.83 9.32 -4.89
C GLU A 49 -7.26 9.69 -3.47
N MET A 50 -6.73 10.79 -2.96
CA MET A 50 -7.09 11.29 -1.65
C MET A 50 -7.19 12.80 -1.66
N GLU A 51 -8.23 13.30 -1.01
CA GLU A 51 -8.50 14.71 -0.86
C GLU A 51 -8.83 15.02 0.59
N THR A 52 -8.28 16.12 1.08
CA THR A 52 -8.55 16.62 2.44
C THR A 52 -9.20 18.00 2.31
N SER A 53 -10.40 18.16 2.86
CA SER A 53 -11.15 19.42 2.83
C SER A 53 -11.54 19.85 4.24
N GLN A 54 -11.98 21.10 4.41
CA GLN A 54 -12.46 21.61 5.70
C GLN A 54 -13.68 20.84 6.25
N GLY A 55 -14.42 20.13 5.40
CA GLY A 55 -15.61 19.36 5.78
C GLY A 55 -15.36 17.86 5.96
N GLY A 56 -14.13 17.36 5.75
CA GLY A 56 -13.80 15.95 5.86
C GLY A 56 -12.73 15.48 4.88
N PHE A 57 -12.44 14.18 4.92
CA PHE A 57 -11.48 13.53 4.03
C PHE A 57 -12.15 12.52 3.10
N TYR A 58 -11.62 12.41 1.90
CA TYR A 58 -11.98 11.42 0.90
C TYR A 58 -10.75 10.58 0.54
N SER A 59 -10.94 9.27 0.44
CA SER A 59 -9.88 8.35 0.01
C SER A 59 -10.48 7.26 -0.87
N GLN A 60 -10.01 7.16 -2.11
CA GLN A 60 -10.38 6.13 -3.05
C GLN A 60 -9.17 5.26 -3.36
N ILE A 61 -9.39 3.95 -3.27
CA ILE A 61 -8.37 2.93 -3.56
C ILE A 61 -8.73 2.26 -4.88
N SER A 62 -7.75 2.14 -5.77
CA SER A 62 -7.90 1.38 -7.00
C SER A 62 -7.52 -0.08 -6.81
N LEU A 63 -8.26 -0.97 -7.48
CA LEU A 63 -7.94 -2.40 -7.58
C LEU A 63 -6.52 -2.63 -8.10
N LEU A 64 -6.05 -1.76 -9.01
CA LEU A 64 -4.72 -1.86 -9.60
C LEU A 64 -3.62 -1.64 -8.54
N GLY A 65 -3.83 -0.71 -7.59
CA GLY A 65 -2.93 -0.51 -6.44
C GLY A 65 -2.89 -1.72 -5.49
N CYS A 66 -4.03 -2.39 -5.30
CA CYS A 66 -4.09 -3.64 -4.54
C CYS A 66 -3.30 -4.77 -5.22
N PHE A 67 -3.42 -4.92 -6.54
CA PHE A 67 -2.62 -5.93 -7.26
C PHE A 67 -1.11 -5.63 -7.19
N LEU A 68 -0.71 -4.37 -7.42
CA LEU A 68 0.69 -3.98 -7.34
C LEU A 68 1.28 -4.19 -5.95
N SER A 69 0.56 -3.83 -4.88
CA SER A 69 1.01 -4.06 -3.51
C SER A 69 1.13 -5.56 -3.20
N PHE A 70 0.18 -6.37 -3.65
CA PHE A 70 0.26 -7.83 -3.53
C PHE A 70 1.49 -8.41 -4.23
N PHE A 71 1.71 -8.07 -5.50
CA PHE A 71 2.88 -8.53 -6.26
C PHE A 71 4.18 -8.04 -5.63
N THR A 72 4.22 -6.79 -5.16
CA THR A 72 5.38 -6.25 -4.45
C THR A 72 5.68 -7.07 -3.20
N GLY A 73 4.69 -7.38 -2.37
CA GLY A 73 4.86 -8.20 -1.17
C GLY A 73 5.25 -9.65 -1.45
N ALA A 74 4.79 -10.22 -2.57
CA ALA A 74 5.21 -11.53 -3.04
C ALA A 74 6.67 -11.52 -3.52
N ILE A 75 7.07 -10.53 -4.33
CA ILE A 75 8.46 -10.36 -4.80
C ILE A 75 9.39 -10.15 -3.61
N PHE A 76 8.99 -9.30 -2.64
CA PHE A 76 9.75 -9.07 -1.41
C PHE A 76 9.99 -10.36 -0.63
N TYR A 77 8.98 -11.21 -0.54
CA TYR A 77 9.10 -12.52 0.08
C TYR A 77 10.17 -13.38 -0.63
N TYR A 78 10.14 -13.46 -1.96
CA TYR A 78 11.13 -14.22 -2.73
C TYR A 78 12.55 -13.66 -2.65
N ILE A 79 12.73 -12.34 -2.47
CA ILE A 79 14.04 -11.72 -2.27
C ILE A 79 14.58 -11.99 -0.86
N LEU A 80 13.73 -11.88 0.17
CA LEU A 80 14.13 -12.12 1.57
C LEU A 80 14.30 -13.61 1.91
N TYR A 81 13.61 -14.48 1.18
CA TYR A 81 13.66 -15.92 1.36
C TYR A 81 15.08 -16.50 1.33
N PRO A 82 15.92 -16.29 0.30
CA PRO A 82 17.28 -16.82 0.25
C PRO A 82 18.17 -16.27 1.36
N ILE A 83 17.93 -15.03 1.81
CA ILE A 83 18.67 -14.41 2.92
C ILE A 83 18.34 -15.10 4.25
N LYS A 84 17.06 -15.41 4.50
CA LYS A 84 16.63 -16.16 5.68
C LYS A 84 17.13 -17.60 5.69
N GLU A 85 17.15 -18.26 4.52
CA GLU A 85 17.67 -19.62 4.38
C GLU A 85 19.18 -19.68 4.69
N LYS A 86 19.96 -18.69 4.24
CA LYS A 86 21.41 -18.59 4.52
C LYS A 86 21.75 -18.35 5.99
N ARG A 87 20.85 -17.74 6.77
CA ARG A 87 21.03 -17.50 8.21
C ARG A 87 20.62 -18.68 9.10
N ARG A 88 19.98 -19.71 8.53
CA ARG A 88 19.57 -20.93 9.25
C ARG A 88 20.52 -22.11 9.04
N LYS A 89 21.45 -22.03 8.09
CA LYS A 89 22.56 -22.97 7.91
C LYS A 89 23.81 -22.43 8.60
#